data_AF-A0AAN6N4Z7-F1
#
_entry.id   AF-A0AAN6N4Z7-F1
#
_cell.length_a   1.000
_cell.length_b   1.000
_cell.length_c   1.000
_cell.angle_alpha   90.00
_cell.angle_beta   90.00
_cell.angle_gamma   90.00
#
_symmetry.space_group_name_H-M   'P 1'
#
loop_
_entity.id
_entity.type
_entity.pdbx_description
1 polymer ?
#
loop_
_entity_poly.entity_id
_entity_poly.type
_entity_poly.pdbx_seq_one_letter_code
_entity_poly.pdbx_strand_id
1 'polypeptide(L)'
;MAFLKFPELPTELRQKIWRLCLPHRIVELEMPDDEVFMGNPENSGGCLLSPTSRVNSRPPAITRVCHESRMVALEHGGLLVDDDQIKSELRDVSPFGLSMAPVVWVDRRRNVVHLNWWGIYDADYNRCMDPVPLWLAAADRSQGASLTAPLFEVDLKDGPYDSLVRDRTLLVCLRIVSIHAPLQPAVESGLFGLLGEERVTLVDAADTERKEQYRAFWEKHGRRPDLNPYRFFDKWCQQNEWAQEKVEGLELMWLLSRWFKVKSSVPSAATVWKKQPSDSDDETWPARLEFMEPMEIMKYWTPNRKHPWVRDTHTSLPKIRPTVMFRLCTHEQDEDLVGRKALTISWSLQSDLGTSVTAPVGQSHQLSHAL
;
A
#
# COMPACT_ATOMS: atom_id res chain seq x y z
N MET A 1 6.11 35.84 -11.42
CA MET A 1 7.24 36.41 -12.20
C MET A 1 7.65 35.38 -13.24
N ALA A 2 7.80 35.77 -14.52
CA ALA A 2 8.29 34.86 -15.56
C ALA A 2 9.82 34.87 -15.57
N PHE A 3 10.47 33.71 -15.46
CA PHE A 3 11.92 33.58 -15.58
C PHE A 3 12.31 33.63 -17.08
N LEU A 4 12.55 34.82 -17.59
CA LEU A 4 12.78 35.09 -19.02
C LEU A 4 14.09 34.49 -19.56
N LYS A 5 14.99 34.00 -18.69
CA LYS A 5 16.28 33.43 -19.08
C LYS A 5 16.24 31.96 -19.46
N PHE A 6 15.16 31.23 -19.14
CA PHE A 6 15.07 29.82 -19.46
C PHE A 6 15.19 29.53 -20.97
N PRO A 7 14.50 30.27 -21.87
CA PRO A 7 14.61 30.03 -23.32
C PRO A 7 15.99 30.35 -23.91
N GLU A 8 16.80 31.17 -23.23
CA GLU A 8 18.16 31.52 -23.66
C GLU A 8 19.18 30.41 -23.36
N LEU A 9 18.82 29.41 -22.54
CA LEU A 9 19.70 28.30 -22.22
C LEU A 9 19.87 27.34 -23.42
N PRO A 10 21.07 26.73 -23.59
CA PRO A 10 21.26 25.63 -24.51
C PRO A 10 20.22 24.51 -24.29
N THR A 11 19.80 23.87 -25.38
CA THR A 11 18.76 22.83 -25.37
C THR A 11 19.08 21.71 -24.39
N GLU A 12 20.34 21.32 -24.27
CA GLU A 12 20.80 20.28 -23.35
C GLU A 12 20.54 20.65 -21.89
N LEU A 13 20.73 21.93 -21.53
CA LEU A 13 20.46 22.43 -20.18
C LEU A 13 18.96 22.53 -19.91
N ARG A 14 18.18 23.02 -20.88
CA ARG A 14 16.72 23.09 -20.77
C ARG A 14 16.11 21.70 -20.56
N GLN A 15 16.54 20.72 -21.36
CA GLN A 15 16.13 19.33 -21.19
C GLN A 15 16.58 18.73 -19.86
N LYS A 16 17.81 19.02 -19.38
CA LYS A 16 18.24 18.58 -18.05
C LYS A 16 17.36 19.14 -16.94
N ILE A 17 17.01 20.43 -17.02
CA ILE A 17 16.08 21.06 -16.06
C ILE A 17 14.72 20.36 -16.12
N TRP A 18 14.17 20.11 -17.31
CA TRP A 18 12.91 19.37 -17.44
C TRP A 18 12.99 17.97 -16.85
N ARG A 19 14.09 17.24 -17.06
CA ARG A 19 14.31 15.91 -16.45
C ARG A 19 14.43 15.98 -14.92
N LEU A 20 14.91 17.08 -14.35
CA LEU A 20 14.94 17.29 -12.89
C LEU A 20 13.56 17.61 -12.32
N CYS A 21 12.64 18.13 -13.13
CA CYS A 21 11.25 18.38 -12.73
C CYS A 21 10.34 17.15 -12.79
N LEU A 22 10.85 16.00 -13.28
CA LEU A 22 10.08 14.76 -13.30
C LEU A 22 10.01 14.13 -11.89
N PRO A 23 8.82 13.74 -11.41
CA PRO A 23 8.65 13.20 -10.06
C PRO A 23 9.06 11.72 -9.96
N HIS A 24 9.52 11.32 -8.78
CA HIS A 24 9.71 9.91 -8.39
C HIS A 24 8.50 9.42 -7.63
N ARG A 25 7.53 8.85 -8.34
CA ARG A 25 6.24 8.47 -7.75
C ARG A 25 6.15 7.03 -7.34
N ILE A 26 5.38 6.82 -6.28
CA ILE A 26 4.82 5.53 -5.91
C ILE A 26 3.44 5.42 -6.55
N VAL A 27 3.35 4.66 -7.63
CA VAL A 27 2.15 4.57 -8.45
C VAL A 27 1.33 3.37 -8.00
N GLU A 28 0.18 3.65 -7.38
CA GLU A 28 -0.75 2.64 -6.89
C GLU A 28 -1.62 2.12 -8.04
N LEU A 29 -1.66 0.81 -8.24
CA LEU A 29 -2.46 0.19 -9.32
C LEU A 29 -3.95 0.14 -8.96
N GLU A 30 -4.24 -0.24 -7.73
CA GLU A 30 -5.55 -0.09 -7.12
C GLU A 30 -5.66 1.25 -6.41
N MET A 31 -6.83 1.87 -6.53
CA MET A 31 -7.25 2.89 -5.59
C MET A 31 -7.66 2.15 -4.33
N PRO A 32 -6.98 2.37 -3.19
CA PRO A 32 -7.40 1.81 -1.92
C PRO A 32 -8.88 2.13 -1.66
N ASP A 33 -9.70 1.11 -1.43
CA ASP A 33 -11.11 1.30 -1.06
C ASP A 33 -11.18 1.79 0.38
N ASP A 34 -11.81 2.94 0.54
CA ASP A 34 -11.91 3.63 1.82
C ASP A 34 -12.69 2.79 2.83
N GLU A 35 -13.68 1.97 2.43
CA GLU A 35 -14.51 1.21 3.37
C GLU A 35 -13.75 0.04 4.01
N VAL A 36 -12.88 -0.60 3.23
CA VAL A 36 -11.99 -1.67 3.68
C VAL A 36 -10.83 -1.12 4.53
N PHE A 37 -10.26 0.02 4.13
CA PHE A 37 -9.21 0.68 4.90
C PHE A 37 -9.75 1.39 6.16
N MET A 38 -11.04 1.74 6.23
CA MET A 38 -11.69 2.28 7.43
C MET A 38 -12.06 1.18 8.44
N GLY A 39 -12.19 -0.08 8.01
CA GLY A 39 -12.37 -1.24 8.90
C GLY A 39 -11.19 -1.48 9.85
N ASN A 40 -10.01 -0.93 9.54
CA ASN A 40 -8.88 -0.85 10.47
C ASN A 40 -8.50 0.63 10.76
N PRO A 41 -9.03 1.22 11.84
CA PRO A 41 -8.74 2.60 12.24
C PRO A 41 -7.26 2.89 12.48
N GLU A 42 -6.41 1.86 12.62
CA GLU A 42 -4.96 2.05 12.75
C GLU A 42 -4.31 2.47 11.42
N ASN A 43 -4.88 2.12 10.26
CA ASN A 43 -4.20 2.28 8.96
C ASN A 43 -4.61 3.54 8.18
N SER A 44 -5.89 3.93 8.18
CA SER A 44 -6.37 5.10 7.39
C SER A 44 -6.64 6.34 8.23
N GLY A 45 -6.86 6.18 9.55
CA GLY A 45 -7.34 7.27 10.41
C GLY A 45 -8.67 7.88 9.95
N GLY A 46 -9.46 7.16 9.13
CA GLY A 46 -10.71 7.67 8.54
C GLY A 46 -10.53 8.55 7.30
N CYS A 47 -9.32 8.62 6.71
CA CYS A 47 -9.07 9.39 5.50
C CYS A 47 -9.51 8.64 4.23
N LEU A 48 -10.12 9.38 3.28
CA LEU A 48 -10.31 8.89 1.92
C LEU A 48 -8.95 8.89 1.19
N LEU A 49 -8.45 7.72 0.82
CA LEU A 49 -7.13 7.52 0.21
C LEU A 49 -7.19 7.66 -1.32
N SER A 50 -8.34 7.36 -1.91
CA SER A 50 -8.59 7.42 -3.36
C SER A 50 -8.23 8.76 -4.03
N PRO A 51 -8.56 9.95 -3.47
CA PRO A 51 -8.22 11.21 -4.11
C PRO A 51 -6.71 11.42 -4.28
N THR A 52 -5.90 11.02 -3.29
CA THR A 52 -4.45 11.13 -3.36
C THR A 52 -3.89 10.19 -4.44
N SER A 53 -4.38 8.94 -4.52
CA SER A 53 -3.98 7.99 -5.56
C SER A 53 -4.30 8.51 -6.96
N ARG A 54 -5.48 9.10 -7.15
CA ARG A 54 -5.90 9.72 -8.43
C ARG A 54 -5.04 10.91 -8.85
N VAL A 55 -4.48 11.65 -7.89
CA VAL A 55 -3.55 12.73 -8.22
C VAL A 55 -2.19 12.15 -8.61
N ASN A 56 -1.72 11.14 -7.88
CA ASN A 56 -0.43 10.50 -8.11
C ASN A 56 -0.36 9.76 -9.46
N SER A 57 -1.50 9.25 -9.96
CA SER A 57 -1.59 8.51 -11.22
C SER A 57 -1.69 9.37 -12.49
N ARG A 58 -1.79 10.70 -12.38
CA ARG A 58 -1.92 11.60 -13.54
C ARG A 58 -0.59 11.83 -14.25
N PRO A 59 -0.57 12.20 -15.54
CA PRO A 59 0.65 12.69 -16.19
C PRO A 59 1.27 13.87 -15.40
N PRO A 60 2.61 13.96 -15.29
CA PRO A 60 3.26 15.00 -14.51
C PRO A 60 2.97 16.40 -15.05
N ALA A 61 2.94 17.40 -14.18
CA ALA A 61 2.55 18.77 -14.50
C ALA A 61 3.33 19.33 -15.69
N ILE A 62 4.61 18.93 -15.83
CA ILE A 62 5.47 19.38 -16.93
C ILE A 62 4.97 18.95 -18.32
N THR A 63 4.11 17.93 -18.43
CA THR A 63 3.46 17.53 -19.70
C THR A 63 2.58 18.64 -20.29
N ARG A 64 2.18 19.62 -19.47
CA ARG A 64 1.27 20.71 -19.82
C ARG A 64 1.97 22.06 -20.00
N VAL A 65 3.27 22.17 -19.71
CA VAL A 65 4.00 23.44 -19.73
C VAL A 65 4.31 23.89 -21.16
N CYS A 66 5.03 23.07 -21.94
CA CYS A 66 5.34 23.36 -23.33
C CYS A 66 5.62 22.07 -24.13
N HIS A 67 5.88 22.20 -25.42
CA HIS A 67 6.19 21.04 -26.27
C HIS A 67 7.46 20.31 -25.81
N GLU A 68 8.54 21.04 -25.51
CA GLU A 68 9.80 20.44 -25.08
C GLU A 68 9.67 19.66 -23.78
N SER A 69 9.03 20.24 -22.76
CA SER A 69 8.83 19.58 -21.47
C SER A 69 7.95 18.33 -21.58
N ARG A 70 6.93 18.37 -22.47
CA ARG A 70 6.10 17.21 -22.78
C ARG A 70 6.89 16.10 -23.45
N MET A 71 7.74 16.44 -24.42
CA MET A 71 8.61 15.45 -25.07
C MET A 71 9.54 14.79 -24.06
N VAL A 72 10.12 15.56 -23.13
CA VAL A 72 10.94 15.02 -22.04
C VAL A 72 10.15 14.05 -21.15
N ALA A 73 8.91 14.39 -20.78
CA ALA A 73 8.07 13.50 -19.97
C ALA A 73 7.66 12.21 -20.70
N LEU A 74 7.46 12.28 -22.01
CA LEU A 74 7.11 11.14 -22.86
C LEU A 74 8.32 10.25 -23.23
N GLU A 75 9.57 10.65 -22.90
CA GLU A 75 10.75 9.81 -23.17
C GLU A 75 10.63 8.45 -22.47
N HIS A 76 10.11 8.44 -21.24
CA HIS A 76 9.98 7.24 -20.39
C HIS A 76 8.60 7.10 -19.75
N GLY A 77 7.76 8.14 -19.83
CA GLY A 77 6.41 8.15 -19.27
C GLY A 77 5.33 7.81 -20.29
N GLY A 78 4.27 7.17 -19.83
CA GLY A 78 3.08 6.86 -20.62
C GLY A 78 1.98 6.26 -19.76
N LEU A 79 0.81 6.01 -20.35
CA LEU A 79 -0.23 5.25 -19.68
C LEU A 79 0.14 3.77 -19.66
N LEU A 80 -0.08 3.11 -18.53
CA LEU A 80 0.21 1.69 -18.37
C LEU A 80 -0.64 0.83 -19.34
N VAL A 81 -1.89 1.23 -19.58
CA VAL A 81 -2.77 0.61 -20.59
C VAL A 81 -2.29 0.75 -22.02
N ASP A 82 -1.30 1.58 -22.32
CA ASP A 82 -0.77 1.65 -23.69
C ASP A 82 0.24 0.53 -23.97
N ASP A 83 0.67 -0.21 -22.95
CA ASP A 83 1.58 -1.35 -23.08
C ASP A 83 0.85 -2.62 -23.52
N ASP A 84 1.23 -3.20 -24.66
CA ASP A 84 0.49 -4.31 -25.27
C ASP A 84 0.44 -5.58 -24.43
N GLN A 85 1.46 -5.82 -23.60
CA GLN A 85 1.48 -6.94 -22.66
C GLN A 85 0.47 -6.69 -21.55
N ILE A 86 0.46 -5.49 -20.97
CA ILE A 86 -0.53 -5.10 -19.96
C ILE A 86 -1.95 -5.10 -20.54
N LYS A 87 -2.14 -4.64 -21.78
CA LYS A 87 -3.43 -4.75 -22.48
C LYS A 87 -3.89 -6.19 -22.61
N SER A 88 -2.96 -7.14 -22.80
CA SER A 88 -3.30 -8.56 -22.87
C SER A 88 -3.76 -9.06 -21.50
N GLU A 89 -3.01 -8.78 -20.44
CA GLU A 89 -3.40 -9.12 -19.07
C GLU A 89 -4.75 -8.49 -18.71
N LEU A 90 -4.97 -7.22 -19.08
CA LEU A 90 -6.21 -6.48 -18.84
C LEU A 90 -7.41 -6.94 -19.67
N ARG A 91 -7.24 -7.67 -20.79
CA ARG A 91 -8.37 -8.19 -21.58
C ARG A 91 -9.14 -9.27 -20.84
N ASP A 92 -8.44 -10.04 -20.02
CA ASP A 92 -9.02 -11.08 -19.17
C ASP A 92 -9.47 -10.50 -17.82
N VAL A 93 -9.13 -9.23 -17.53
CA VAL A 93 -9.62 -8.45 -16.40
C VAL A 93 -10.94 -7.77 -16.80
N SER A 94 -12.08 -8.34 -16.39
CA SER A 94 -13.28 -7.51 -16.20
C SER A 94 -12.86 -6.36 -15.28
N PRO A 95 -13.04 -5.08 -15.65
CA PRO A 95 -12.48 -3.95 -14.90
C PRO A 95 -12.91 -4.09 -13.44
N PHE A 96 -11.96 -4.51 -12.61
CA PHE A 96 -12.09 -4.71 -11.17
C PHE A 96 -12.97 -3.60 -10.64
N GLY A 97 -14.14 -3.93 -10.09
CA GLY A 97 -15.21 -2.97 -9.82
C GLY A 97 -14.65 -1.64 -9.30
N LEU A 98 -14.59 -0.62 -10.15
CA LEU A 98 -14.20 0.76 -9.86
C LEU A 98 -12.84 1.03 -9.14
N SER A 99 -12.10 0.03 -8.64
CA SER A 99 -10.96 0.24 -7.74
C SER A 99 -9.62 0.25 -8.48
N MET A 100 -9.37 -0.66 -9.42
CA MET A 100 -8.19 -0.55 -10.27
C MET A 100 -8.28 0.68 -11.16
N ALA A 101 -7.23 1.48 -11.21
CA ALA A 101 -7.16 2.64 -12.10
C ALA A 101 -6.56 2.20 -13.44
N PRO A 102 -7.34 1.81 -14.47
CA PRO A 102 -6.76 1.39 -15.75
C PRO A 102 -5.94 2.52 -16.40
N VAL A 103 -6.27 3.78 -16.09
CA VAL A 103 -5.58 4.95 -16.65
C VAL A 103 -4.58 5.50 -15.65
N VAL A 104 -3.46 4.80 -15.52
CA VAL A 104 -2.35 5.17 -14.64
C VAL A 104 -1.12 5.56 -15.46
N TRP A 105 -0.58 6.75 -15.22
CA TRP A 105 0.69 7.19 -15.79
C TRP A 105 1.87 6.61 -15.03
N VAL A 106 2.80 5.98 -15.76
CA VAL A 106 4.04 5.41 -15.20
C VAL A 106 5.22 5.93 -15.99
N ASP A 107 6.19 6.54 -15.29
CA ASP A 107 7.55 6.74 -15.79
C ASP A 107 8.39 5.50 -15.49
N ARG A 108 8.74 4.77 -16.55
CA ARG A 108 9.43 3.48 -16.47
C ARG A 108 10.80 3.53 -15.77
N ARG A 109 11.44 4.72 -15.70
CA ARG A 109 12.77 4.88 -15.08
C ARG A 109 12.72 5.38 -13.65
N ARG A 110 11.58 5.88 -13.20
CA ARG A 110 11.49 6.63 -11.94
C ARG A 110 10.44 6.12 -10.97
N ASN A 111 9.39 5.51 -11.49
CA ASN A 111 8.23 5.18 -10.67
C ASN A 111 8.34 3.76 -10.15
N VAL A 112 7.89 3.57 -8.92
CA VAL A 112 7.69 2.25 -8.31
C VAL A 112 6.20 1.95 -8.40
N VAL A 113 5.85 0.74 -8.80
CA VAL A 113 4.45 0.31 -8.85
C VAL A 113 4.08 -0.36 -7.52
N HIS A 114 3.00 0.11 -6.91
CA HIS A 114 2.53 -0.32 -5.59
C HIS A 114 1.18 -1.03 -5.67
N LEU A 115 1.04 -2.09 -4.87
CA LEU A 115 -0.20 -2.86 -4.72
C LEU A 115 -0.66 -2.86 -3.24
N ASN A 116 -1.70 -2.10 -2.94
CA ASN A 116 -2.40 -2.02 -1.65
C ASN A 116 -3.44 -3.14 -1.43
N TRP A 117 -3.46 -4.18 -2.27
CA TRP A 117 -4.44 -5.26 -2.19
C TRP A 117 -4.42 -5.98 -0.82
N TRP A 118 -5.58 -6.45 -0.39
CA TRP A 118 -5.81 -7.19 0.83
C TRP A 118 -6.90 -8.23 0.55
N GLY A 119 -6.72 -9.49 0.94
CA GLY A 119 -7.67 -10.57 0.61
C GLY A 119 -9.13 -10.33 1.02
N ILE A 120 -9.43 -9.39 1.94
CA ILE A 120 -10.81 -8.98 2.23
C ILE A 120 -11.51 -8.35 1.00
N TYR A 121 -10.74 -7.77 0.09
CA TYR A 121 -11.22 -7.29 -1.20
C TYR A 121 -11.83 -8.38 -2.08
N ASP A 122 -11.47 -9.64 -1.88
CA ASP A 122 -12.05 -10.74 -2.65
C ASP A 122 -13.55 -10.90 -2.40
N ALA A 123 -14.02 -10.55 -1.19
CA ALA A 123 -15.43 -10.58 -0.82
C ALA A 123 -16.21 -9.45 -1.51
N ASP A 124 -15.63 -8.25 -1.58
CA ASP A 124 -16.27 -7.07 -2.17
C ASP A 124 -16.21 -7.08 -3.71
N TYR A 125 -15.16 -7.66 -4.30
CA TYR A 125 -14.94 -7.69 -5.76
C TYR A 125 -15.19 -9.05 -6.40
N ASN A 126 -15.89 -9.96 -5.69
CA ASN A 126 -16.46 -11.18 -6.21
C ASN A 126 -15.45 -12.06 -6.98
N ARG A 127 -14.23 -12.21 -6.41
CA ARG A 127 -13.09 -13.00 -6.93
C ARG A 127 -12.85 -12.89 -8.44
N CYS A 128 -12.84 -11.68 -8.99
CA CYS A 128 -12.79 -11.58 -10.45
C CYS A 128 -11.42 -12.02 -11.02
N MET A 129 -10.27 -11.74 -10.38
CA MET A 129 -8.94 -12.30 -10.72
C MET A 129 -7.89 -12.04 -9.63
N ASP A 130 -6.77 -12.75 -9.73
CA ASP A 130 -5.53 -12.54 -8.97
C ASP A 130 -4.75 -11.29 -9.46
N PRO A 131 -4.49 -10.28 -8.62
CA PRO A 131 -3.82 -9.04 -9.02
C PRO A 131 -2.30 -9.15 -9.15
N VAL A 132 -1.68 -10.22 -8.63
CA VAL A 132 -0.21 -10.35 -8.53
C VAL A 132 0.47 -10.40 -9.91
N PRO A 133 -0.02 -11.18 -10.91
CA PRO A 133 0.59 -11.21 -12.25
C PRO A 133 0.58 -9.84 -12.95
N LEU A 134 -0.55 -9.13 -12.92
CA LEU A 134 -0.67 -7.79 -13.50
C LEU A 134 0.28 -6.80 -12.81
N TRP A 135 0.34 -6.85 -11.47
CA TRP A 135 1.23 -6.01 -10.70
C TRP A 135 2.71 -6.27 -11.01
N LEU A 136 3.12 -7.53 -11.10
CA LEU A 136 4.50 -7.89 -11.46
C LEU A 136 4.85 -7.48 -12.89
N ALA A 137 3.93 -7.66 -13.84
CA ALA A 137 4.12 -7.21 -15.22
C ALA A 137 4.29 -5.69 -15.29
N ALA A 138 3.51 -4.93 -14.51
CA ALA A 138 3.66 -3.48 -14.39
C ALA A 138 4.99 -3.11 -13.71
N ALA A 139 5.38 -3.83 -12.66
CA ALA A 139 6.60 -3.60 -11.92
C ALA A 139 7.85 -3.83 -12.80
N ASP A 140 7.84 -4.85 -13.68
CA ASP A 140 8.91 -5.15 -14.65
C ASP A 140 9.15 -4.02 -15.66
N ARG A 141 8.17 -3.15 -15.85
CA ARG A 141 8.26 -1.97 -16.70
C ARG A 141 8.55 -0.69 -15.92
N SER A 142 8.87 -0.80 -14.64
CA SER A 142 9.06 0.32 -13.72
C SER A 142 10.40 0.20 -12.98
N GLN A 143 10.66 1.12 -12.06
CA GLN A 143 11.87 1.11 -11.24
C GLN A 143 11.83 0.01 -10.17
N GLY A 144 10.64 -0.44 -9.77
CA GLY A 144 10.52 -1.46 -8.75
C GLY A 144 9.09 -1.83 -8.36
N ALA A 145 8.99 -2.85 -7.52
CA ALA A 145 7.75 -3.41 -7.04
C ALA A 145 7.57 -3.11 -5.54
N SER A 146 6.39 -2.63 -5.17
CA SER A 146 5.99 -2.44 -3.78
C SER A 146 4.61 -3.03 -3.50
N LEU A 147 4.40 -3.47 -2.27
CA LEU A 147 3.11 -3.98 -1.78
C LEU A 147 2.94 -3.69 -0.30
N THR A 148 1.70 -3.77 0.20
CA THR A 148 1.41 -3.69 1.64
C THR A 148 1.72 -5.02 2.34
N ALA A 149 2.18 -4.96 3.60
CA ALA A 149 2.48 -6.18 4.37
C ALA A 149 1.31 -7.19 4.41
N PRO A 150 0.03 -6.79 4.56
CA PRO A 150 -1.10 -7.73 4.50
C PRO A 150 -1.16 -8.56 3.21
N LEU A 151 -0.80 -7.99 2.04
CA LEU A 151 -0.74 -8.76 0.79
C LEU A 151 0.33 -9.85 0.85
N PHE A 152 1.46 -9.55 1.48
CA PHE A 152 2.51 -10.54 1.71
C PHE A 152 2.02 -11.66 2.62
N GLU A 153 1.31 -11.26 3.69
CA GLU A 153 0.82 -12.13 4.76
C GLU A 153 -0.29 -13.06 4.31
N VAL A 154 -1.07 -12.75 3.28
CA VAL A 154 -2.21 -13.59 2.86
C VAL A 154 -1.94 -14.24 1.52
N ASP A 155 -1.66 -13.44 0.50
CA ASP A 155 -1.74 -13.91 -0.89
C ASP A 155 -0.38 -14.39 -1.42
N LEU A 156 0.71 -13.65 -1.16
CA LEU A 156 2.03 -14.04 -1.67
C LEU A 156 2.61 -15.27 -0.97
N LYS A 157 2.29 -15.49 0.31
CA LYS A 157 2.82 -16.66 1.04
C LYS A 157 2.25 -17.99 0.53
N ASP A 158 1.03 -17.97 0.02
CA ASP A 158 0.26 -19.17 -0.32
C ASP A 158 0.07 -19.41 -1.81
N GLY A 159 0.17 -18.35 -2.63
CA GLY A 159 -0.01 -18.44 -4.08
C GLY A 159 1.19 -19.03 -4.85
N PRO A 160 1.02 -19.32 -6.15
CA PRO A 160 2.02 -19.98 -7.00
C PRO A 160 3.14 -19.03 -7.47
N TYR A 161 3.47 -18.00 -6.70
CA TYR A 161 4.34 -16.90 -7.15
C TYR A 161 5.82 -17.08 -6.82
N ASP A 162 6.22 -18.19 -6.18
CA ASP A 162 7.61 -18.45 -5.77
C ASP A 162 8.61 -18.14 -6.88
N SER A 163 8.35 -18.63 -8.09
CA SER A 163 9.23 -18.40 -9.24
C SER A 163 9.25 -16.94 -9.71
N LEU A 164 8.14 -16.22 -9.51
CA LEU A 164 8.00 -14.85 -9.93
C LEU A 164 8.64 -13.87 -8.95
N VAL A 165 8.67 -14.18 -7.65
CA VAL A 165 9.18 -13.26 -6.61
C VAL A 165 10.57 -13.58 -6.09
N ARG A 166 11.04 -14.83 -6.18
CA ARG A 166 12.30 -15.31 -5.54
C ARG A 166 13.50 -14.39 -5.74
N ASP A 167 13.78 -14.00 -6.98
CA ASP A 167 14.99 -13.23 -7.30
C ASP A 167 14.76 -11.71 -7.27
N ARG A 168 13.63 -11.27 -6.69
CA ARG A 168 13.25 -9.86 -6.63
C ARG A 168 13.56 -9.25 -5.27
N THR A 169 13.84 -7.95 -5.29
CA THR A 169 13.74 -7.11 -4.09
C THR A 169 12.36 -6.48 -4.08
N LEU A 170 11.59 -6.73 -3.02
CA LEU A 170 10.25 -6.19 -2.83
C LEU A 170 10.27 -5.11 -1.75
N LEU A 171 9.72 -3.94 -2.06
CA LEU A 171 9.48 -2.89 -1.09
C LEU A 171 8.18 -3.20 -0.34
N VAL A 172 8.29 -3.70 0.89
CA VAL A 172 7.11 -4.10 1.68
C VAL A 172 6.72 -2.95 2.60
N CYS A 173 5.56 -2.35 2.33
CA CYS A 173 4.98 -1.27 3.11
C CYS A 173 4.36 -1.84 4.39
N LEU A 174 5.06 -1.67 5.51
CA LEU A 174 4.64 -2.17 6.81
C LEU A 174 3.50 -1.33 7.42
N ARG A 175 3.49 -0.03 7.10
CA ARG A 175 2.52 0.95 7.62
C ARG A 175 2.26 2.04 6.60
N ILE A 176 1.02 2.50 6.57
CA ILE A 176 0.57 3.67 5.81
C ILE A 176 0.29 4.80 6.80
N VAL A 177 0.89 5.95 6.57
CA VAL A 177 0.79 7.15 7.39
C VAL A 177 0.21 8.29 6.56
N SER A 178 -1.04 8.65 6.81
CA SER A 178 -1.74 9.74 6.14
C SER A 178 -1.58 11.03 6.94
N ILE A 179 -0.91 12.02 6.37
CA ILE A 179 -0.70 13.34 6.97
C ILE A 179 -1.68 14.32 6.34
N HIS A 180 -2.57 14.88 7.15
CA HIS A 180 -3.52 15.89 6.72
C HIS A 180 -2.89 17.27 6.81
N ALA A 181 -2.44 17.84 5.69
CA ALA A 181 -1.76 19.13 5.68
C ALA A 181 -2.04 19.92 4.39
N PRO A 182 -1.93 21.26 4.42
CA PRO A 182 -2.05 22.06 3.20
C PRO A 182 -0.93 21.74 2.20
N LEU A 183 -1.21 21.88 0.90
CA LEU A 183 -0.27 21.55 -0.17
C LEU A 183 0.99 22.44 -0.15
N GLN A 184 0.83 23.74 0.09
CA GLN A 184 1.93 24.70 -0.04
C GLN A 184 3.08 24.41 0.96
N PRO A 185 2.83 24.23 2.27
CA PRO A 185 3.86 23.76 3.20
C PRO A 185 4.49 22.42 2.81
N ALA A 186 3.70 21.49 2.26
CA ALA A 186 4.22 20.20 1.82
C ALA A 186 5.23 20.33 0.67
N VAL A 187 4.96 21.22 -0.30
CA VAL A 187 5.89 21.56 -1.38
C VAL A 187 7.15 22.23 -0.83
N GLU A 188 7.00 23.21 0.05
CA GLU A 188 8.12 23.95 0.65
C GLU A 188 9.02 23.06 1.51
N SER A 189 8.47 22.00 2.11
CA SER A 189 9.23 21.03 2.89
C SER A 189 10.15 20.14 2.05
N GLY A 190 9.87 20.00 0.74
CA GLY A 190 10.55 19.03 -0.13
C GLY A 190 10.25 17.55 0.18
N LEU A 191 9.34 17.26 1.11
CA LEU A 191 8.99 15.88 1.50
C LEU A 191 8.06 15.18 0.49
N PHE A 192 7.31 15.94 -0.30
CA PHE A 192 6.31 15.41 -1.25
C PHE A 192 6.63 15.80 -2.70
N GLY A 193 7.92 15.83 -3.02
CA GLY A 193 8.45 16.18 -4.34
C GLY A 193 8.47 17.69 -4.60
N LEU A 194 9.22 18.09 -5.63
CA LEU A 194 9.47 19.49 -5.96
C LEU A 194 8.20 20.31 -6.25
N LEU A 195 7.18 19.66 -6.81
CA LEU A 195 5.93 20.28 -7.25
C LEU A 195 4.69 19.73 -6.51
N GLY A 196 4.89 18.99 -5.40
CA GLY A 196 3.78 18.35 -4.68
C GLY A 196 3.13 17.20 -5.45
N GLU A 197 3.89 16.62 -6.39
CA GLU A 197 3.47 15.54 -7.29
C GLU A 197 3.91 14.16 -6.80
N GLU A 198 4.64 14.07 -5.68
CA GLU A 198 5.02 12.83 -5.01
C GLU A 198 4.24 12.73 -3.70
N ARG A 199 2.90 12.71 -3.80
CA ARG A 199 2.02 12.74 -2.62
C ARG A 199 1.99 11.43 -1.86
N VAL A 200 2.46 10.36 -2.49
CA VAL A 200 2.69 9.06 -1.88
C VAL A 200 4.17 8.77 -2.00
N THR A 201 4.81 8.51 -0.86
CA THR A 201 6.25 8.26 -0.76
C THR A 201 6.50 7.01 0.07
N LEU A 202 7.56 6.28 -0.25
CA LEU A 202 8.05 5.16 0.56
C LEU A 202 9.35 5.58 1.22
N VAL A 203 9.40 5.49 2.55
CA VAL A 203 10.59 5.73 3.36
C VAL A 203 11.07 4.40 3.89
N ASP A 204 12.39 4.18 3.90
CA ASP A 204 12.95 2.98 4.49
C ASP A 204 12.56 2.89 5.98
N ALA A 205 12.08 1.74 6.43
CA ALA A 205 11.60 1.62 7.81
C ALA A 205 12.70 1.87 8.85
N ALA A 206 13.97 1.69 8.48
CA ALA A 206 15.13 1.99 9.32
C ALA A 206 15.60 3.46 9.25
N ASP A 207 15.07 4.28 8.33
CA ASP A 207 15.49 5.67 8.14
C ASP A 207 14.83 6.60 9.18
N THR A 208 15.46 6.67 10.34
CA THR A 208 15.01 7.50 11.47
C THR A 208 15.05 8.99 11.14
N GLU A 209 16.04 9.46 10.40
CA GLU A 209 16.16 10.87 10.05
C GLU A 209 14.98 11.31 9.18
N ARG A 210 14.67 10.54 8.13
CA ARG A 210 13.56 10.87 7.23
C ARG A 210 12.21 10.79 7.94
N LYS A 211 12.00 9.77 8.78
CA LYS A 211 10.77 9.68 9.62
C LYS A 211 10.62 10.89 10.54
N GLU A 212 11.70 11.38 11.13
CA GLU A 212 11.67 12.58 11.98
C GLU A 212 11.35 13.86 11.18
N GLN A 213 11.82 13.96 9.94
CA GLN A 213 11.42 15.06 9.04
C GLN A 213 9.90 15.06 8.79
N TYR A 214 9.29 13.89 8.55
CA TYR A 214 7.83 13.77 8.42
C TYR A 214 7.10 14.08 9.74
N ARG A 215 7.65 13.66 10.88
CA ARG A 215 7.10 13.99 12.21
C ARG A 215 7.09 15.50 12.42
N ALA A 216 8.22 16.16 12.24
CA ALA A 216 8.34 17.61 12.41
C ALA A 216 7.42 18.38 11.46
N PHE A 217 7.27 17.91 10.22
CA PHE A 217 6.31 18.47 9.27
C PHE A 217 4.87 18.33 9.77
N TRP A 218 4.48 17.14 10.20
CA TRP A 218 3.14 16.86 10.72
C TRP A 218 2.85 17.65 12.01
N GLU A 219 3.78 17.74 12.96
CA GLU A 219 3.58 18.48 14.21
C GLU A 219 3.34 19.98 13.97
N LYS A 220 4.01 20.53 12.94
CA LYS A 220 3.96 21.95 12.57
C LYS A 220 2.80 22.32 11.65
N HIS A 221 2.47 21.46 10.68
CA HIS A 221 1.53 21.77 9.59
C HIS A 221 0.34 20.81 9.49
N GLY A 222 0.36 19.72 10.25
CA GLY A 222 -0.72 18.75 10.32
C GLY A 222 -1.97 19.34 10.97
N ARG A 223 -3.13 18.98 10.43
CA ARG A 223 -4.43 19.24 11.05
C ARG A 223 -4.54 18.41 12.34
N ARG A 224 -5.37 18.86 13.28
CA ARG A 224 -5.62 18.15 14.55
C ARG A 224 -7.13 18.04 14.78
N PRO A 225 -7.63 16.91 15.31
CA PRO A 225 -6.87 15.68 15.60
C PRO A 225 -6.48 14.92 14.33
N ASP A 226 -5.30 14.29 14.32
CA ASP A 226 -4.87 13.41 13.23
C ASP A 226 -4.30 12.12 13.85
N LEU A 227 -5.20 11.14 14.04
CA LEU A 227 -4.94 9.97 14.88
C LEU A 227 -3.94 9.00 14.27
N ASN A 228 -3.92 8.87 12.94
CA ASN A 228 -3.05 7.92 12.25
C ASN A 228 -1.55 8.30 12.39
N PRO A 229 -1.09 9.52 12.05
CA PRO A 229 0.29 9.93 12.29
C PRO A 229 0.61 10.01 13.78
N TYR A 230 -0.32 10.45 14.63
CA TYR A 230 -0.12 10.42 16.08
C TYR A 230 0.21 9.00 16.58
N ARG A 231 -0.61 8.00 16.22
CA ARG A 231 -0.36 6.60 16.60
C ARG A 231 0.95 6.09 16.03
N PHE A 232 1.28 6.40 14.78
CA PHE A 232 2.53 5.97 14.18
C PHE A 232 3.75 6.52 14.94
N PHE A 233 3.83 7.84 15.14
CA PHE A 233 4.98 8.46 15.77
C PHE A 233 5.07 8.19 17.28
N ASP A 234 3.94 8.11 17.99
CA ASP A 234 3.92 7.96 19.45
C ASP A 234 3.99 6.49 19.90
N LYS A 235 3.44 5.55 19.13
CA LYS A 235 3.43 4.11 19.48
C LYS A 235 4.57 3.36 18.81
N TRP A 236 4.72 3.51 17.49
CA TRP A 236 5.58 2.62 16.70
C TRP A 236 7.01 3.13 16.60
N CYS A 237 7.21 4.43 16.38
CA CYS A 237 8.58 4.98 16.34
C CYS A 237 9.32 4.92 17.68
N GLN A 238 8.62 4.68 18.80
CA GLN A 238 9.24 4.46 20.11
C GLN A 238 9.79 3.03 20.30
N GLN A 239 9.40 2.10 19.43
CA GLN A 239 9.88 0.72 19.46
C GLN A 239 11.12 0.62 18.57
N ASN A 240 12.28 0.27 19.10
CA ASN A 240 13.51 0.26 18.30
C ASN A 240 13.54 -0.82 17.20
N GLU A 241 12.79 -1.92 17.39
CA GLU A 241 12.93 -3.14 16.57
C GLU A 241 11.65 -3.53 15.80
N TRP A 242 10.57 -2.73 15.87
CA TRP A 242 9.26 -3.11 15.32
C TRP A 242 9.30 -3.52 13.84
N ALA A 243 10.13 -2.86 13.04
CA ALA A 243 10.25 -3.14 11.62
C ALA A 243 10.98 -4.46 11.38
N GLN A 244 12.03 -4.73 12.16
CA GLN A 244 12.76 -5.99 12.10
C GLN A 244 11.87 -7.14 12.57
N GLU A 245 11.19 -6.99 13.70
CA GLU A 245 10.26 -7.99 14.23
C GLU A 245 9.15 -8.31 13.22
N LYS A 246 8.58 -7.29 12.56
CA LYS A 246 7.56 -7.51 11.53
C LYS A 246 8.14 -8.28 10.33
N VAL A 247 9.34 -7.93 9.87
CA VAL A 247 10.02 -8.66 8.78
C VAL A 247 10.30 -10.12 9.17
N GLU A 248 10.85 -10.38 10.35
CA GLU A 248 11.08 -11.74 10.86
C GLU A 248 9.78 -12.56 10.94
N GLY A 249 8.67 -11.91 11.31
CA GLY A 249 7.34 -12.49 11.27
C GLY A 249 6.91 -12.87 9.84
N LEU A 250 7.14 -12.00 8.85
CA LEU A 250 6.86 -12.31 7.44
C LEU A 250 7.70 -13.49 6.92
N GLU A 251 8.99 -13.55 7.28
CA GLU A 251 9.85 -14.70 6.96
C GLU A 251 9.29 -16.00 7.57
N LEU A 252 8.84 -15.93 8.82
CA LEU A 252 8.27 -17.08 9.53
C LEU A 252 6.96 -17.55 8.89
N MET A 253 6.09 -16.64 8.50
CA MET A 253 4.86 -16.98 7.77
C MET A 253 5.16 -17.64 6.43
N TRP A 254 6.17 -17.16 5.69
CA TRP A 254 6.63 -17.77 4.45
C TRP A 254 7.13 -19.21 4.64
N LEU A 255 7.86 -19.46 5.73
CA LEU A 255 8.31 -20.80 6.08
C LEU A 255 7.13 -21.70 6.47
N LEU A 256 6.22 -21.22 7.32
CA LEU A 256 5.08 -22.00 7.80
C LEU A 256 4.13 -22.37 6.67
N SER A 257 3.81 -21.45 5.75
CA SER A 257 2.93 -21.74 4.62
C SER A 257 3.44 -22.91 3.77
N ARG A 258 4.77 -22.99 3.56
CA ARG A 258 5.41 -24.09 2.84
C ARG A 258 5.50 -25.34 3.67
N TRP A 259 5.83 -25.21 4.95
CA TRP A 259 5.92 -26.32 5.87
C TRP A 259 4.65 -27.17 5.86
N PHE A 260 3.48 -26.56 6.04
CA PHE A 260 2.22 -27.30 6.08
C PHE A 260 1.88 -28.00 4.76
N LYS A 261 2.39 -27.51 3.62
CA LYS A 261 2.21 -28.17 2.31
C LYS A 261 3.09 -29.41 2.12
N VAL A 262 4.24 -29.49 2.78
CA VAL A 262 5.24 -30.55 2.51
C VAL A 262 5.70 -31.34 3.73
N LYS A 263 5.22 -31.04 4.95
CA LYS A 263 5.73 -31.59 6.22
C LYS A 263 5.88 -33.11 6.25
N SER A 264 4.97 -33.85 5.62
CA SER A 264 4.98 -35.31 5.54
C SER A 264 6.11 -35.89 4.67
N SER A 265 6.69 -35.06 3.79
CA SER A 265 7.73 -35.45 2.83
C SER A 265 9.13 -34.95 3.20
N VAL A 266 9.25 -34.10 4.24
CA VAL A 266 10.54 -33.51 4.64
C VAL A 266 11.34 -34.51 5.49
N PRO A 267 12.55 -34.92 5.07
CA PRO A 267 13.43 -35.73 5.90
C PRO A 267 13.74 -35.01 7.22
N SER A 268 13.74 -35.77 8.33
CA SER A 268 14.00 -35.22 9.66
C SER A 268 13.06 -34.08 10.08
N ALA A 269 11.80 -34.15 9.62
CA ALA A 269 10.70 -33.23 9.96
C ALA A 269 10.68 -32.75 11.42
N ALA A 270 10.89 -33.66 12.38
CA ALA A 270 10.91 -33.35 13.81
C ALA A 270 12.00 -32.35 14.26
N THR A 271 12.99 -32.06 13.40
CA THR A 271 14.12 -31.16 13.70
C THR A 271 14.07 -29.84 12.95
N VAL A 272 13.03 -29.62 12.14
CA VAL A 272 12.81 -28.39 11.35
C VAL A 272 12.58 -27.20 12.26
N TRP A 273 11.92 -27.40 13.40
CA TRP A 273 11.55 -26.35 14.35
C TRP A 273 12.32 -26.53 15.67
N LYS A 274 12.94 -25.46 16.16
CA LYS A 274 13.53 -25.43 17.52
C LYS A 274 12.45 -25.27 18.59
N LYS A 275 11.39 -24.56 18.24
CA LYS A 275 10.21 -24.31 19.06
C LYS A 275 8.99 -24.44 18.17
N GLN A 276 8.02 -25.21 18.63
CA GLN A 276 6.70 -25.36 18.02
C GLN A 276 5.68 -25.70 19.11
N PRO A 277 4.38 -25.42 18.90
CA PRO A 277 3.31 -25.88 19.77
C PRO A 277 3.31 -27.41 19.95
N SER A 278 2.89 -27.89 21.12
CA SER A 278 2.75 -29.33 21.38
C SER A 278 1.68 -29.99 20.51
N ASP A 279 0.68 -29.21 20.10
CA ASP A 279 -0.39 -29.59 19.18
C ASP A 279 -0.07 -29.20 17.73
N SER A 280 1.19 -28.94 17.36
CA SER A 280 1.59 -28.50 16.00
C SER A 280 1.21 -29.45 14.86
N ASP A 281 0.92 -30.71 15.17
CA ASP A 281 0.42 -31.69 14.22
C ASP A 281 -1.09 -31.61 13.96
N ASP A 282 -1.83 -30.84 14.78
CA ASP A 282 -3.25 -30.54 14.61
C ASP A 282 -3.51 -29.89 13.24
N GLU A 283 -4.42 -30.49 12.47
CA GLU A 283 -4.81 -30.04 11.13
C GLU A 283 -5.48 -28.65 11.12
N THR A 284 -5.85 -28.12 12.30
CA THR A 284 -6.44 -26.79 12.44
C THR A 284 -5.40 -25.65 12.46
N TRP A 285 -4.10 -25.93 12.61
CA TRP A 285 -3.07 -24.88 12.64
C TRP A 285 -3.04 -23.97 11.41
N PRO A 286 -3.12 -24.48 10.16
CA PRO A 286 -3.21 -23.62 8.97
C PRO A 286 -4.32 -22.57 9.10
N ALA A 287 -5.53 -22.98 9.50
CA ALA A 287 -6.65 -22.07 9.70
C ALA A 287 -6.41 -21.10 10.86
N ARG A 288 -5.76 -21.52 11.95
CA ARG A 288 -5.40 -20.62 13.06
C ARG A 288 -4.41 -19.53 12.61
N LEU A 289 -3.43 -19.89 11.79
CA LEU A 289 -2.40 -18.96 11.30
C LEU A 289 -2.98 -17.85 10.41
N GLU A 290 -4.11 -18.07 9.75
CA GLU A 290 -4.81 -17.04 8.96
C GLU A 290 -5.31 -15.87 9.82
N PHE A 291 -5.55 -16.10 11.11
CA PHE A 291 -6.07 -15.10 12.05
C PHE A 291 -5.01 -14.58 13.03
N MET A 292 -3.76 -15.05 12.93
CA MET A 292 -2.68 -14.65 13.84
C MET A 292 -1.81 -13.57 13.21
N GLU A 293 -1.46 -12.55 13.99
CA GLU A 293 -0.45 -11.59 13.56
C GLU A 293 0.95 -12.23 13.54
N PRO A 294 1.86 -11.80 12.64
CA PRO A 294 3.21 -12.37 12.54
C PRO A 294 3.97 -12.42 13.87
N MET A 295 3.84 -11.36 14.68
CA MET A 295 4.49 -11.27 16.00
C MET A 295 3.90 -12.28 17.01
N GLU A 296 2.64 -12.66 16.87
CA GLU A 296 2.02 -13.69 17.71
C GLU A 296 2.54 -15.08 17.33
N ILE A 297 2.69 -15.34 16.03
CA ILE A 297 3.23 -16.60 15.51
C ILE A 297 4.65 -16.85 16.04
N MET A 298 5.48 -15.80 16.09
CA MET A 298 6.86 -15.86 16.64
C MET A 298 6.90 -16.31 18.11
N LYS A 299 5.82 -16.14 18.88
CA LYS A 299 5.74 -16.64 20.28
C LYS A 299 5.67 -18.16 20.34
N TYR A 300 5.25 -18.83 19.27
CA TYR A 300 5.01 -20.27 19.26
C TYR A 300 6.00 -21.03 18.38
N TRP A 301 6.49 -20.40 17.32
CA TRP A 301 7.33 -21.04 16.32
C TRP A 301 8.72 -20.42 16.26
N THR A 302 9.75 -21.26 16.18
CA THR A 302 11.13 -20.82 15.94
C THR A 302 11.82 -21.79 14.99
N PRO A 303 12.20 -21.36 13.79
CA PRO A 303 12.79 -22.25 12.80
C PRO A 303 14.21 -22.67 13.19
N ASN A 304 14.56 -23.91 12.91
CA ASN A 304 15.95 -24.34 12.92
C ASN A 304 16.65 -23.86 11.65
N ARG A 305 17.21 -22.64 11.66
CA ARG A 305 17.92 -22.03 10.52
C ARG A 305 19.09 -22.87 9.96
N LYS A 306 19.54 -23.92 10.66
CA LYS A 306 20.57 -24.87 10.18
C LYS A 306 19.99 -26.06 9.40
N HIS A 307 18.69 -26.34 9.52
CA HIS A 307 18.05 -27.45 8.83
C HIS A 307 18.07 -27.23 7.31
N PRO A 308 18.41 -28.24 6.48
CA PRO A 308 18.50 -28.09 5.03
C PRO A 308 17.24 -27.50 4.40
N TRP A 309 16.07 -28.08 4.71
CA TRP A 309 14.79 -27.58 4.21
C TRP A 309 14.51 -26.11 4.56
N VAL A 310 14.88 -25.65 5.77
CA VAL A 310 14.69 -24.25 6.18
C VAL A 310 15.59 -23.33 5.36
N ARG A 311 16.85 -23.73 5.15
CA ARG A 311 17.80 -22.95 4.34
C ARG A 311 17.32 -22.83 2.89
N ASP A 312 16.93 -23.94 2.29
CA ASP A 312 16.48 -23.99 0.90
C ASP A 312 15.19 -23.16 0.73
N THR A 313 14.23 -23.30 1.64
CA THR A 313 13.00 -22.51 1.62
C THR A 313 13.27 -21.02 1.85
N HIS A 314 14.24 -20.68 2.69
CA HIS A 314 14.66 -19.29 2.87
C HIS A 314 15.34 -18.72 1.61
N THR A 315 15.99 -19.54 0.78
CA THR A 315 16.53 -19.05 -0.51
C THR A 315 15.44 -18.77 -1.56
N SER A 316 14.23 -19.30 -1.39
CA SER A 316 13.09 -18.98 -2.26
C SER A 316 12.37 -17.68 -1.86
N LEU A 317 12.63 -17.17 -0.65
CA LEU A 317 12.04 -15.95 -0.13
C LEU A 317 12.57 -14.74 -0.93
N PRO A 318 11.68 -13.85 -1.45
CA PRO A 318 12.11 -12.58 -2.03
C PRO A 318 12.92 -11.75 -1.03
N LYS A 319 13.84 -10.93 -1.52
CA LYS A 319 14.51 -9.96 -0.65
C LYS A 319 13.52 -8.89 -0.21
N ILE A 320 13.16 -8.90 1.07
CA ILE A 320 12.27 -7.90 1.67
C ILE A 320 13.05 -6.64 2.01
N ARG A 321 12.59 -5.49 1.55
CA ARG A 321 13.03 -4.17 2.03
C ARG A 321 11.85 -3.48 2.71
N PRO A 322 11.85 -3.36 4.05
CA PRO A 322 10.72 -2.79 4.78
C PRO A 322 10.65 -1.28 4.57
N THR A 323 9.44 -0.78 4.35
CA THR A 323 9.16 0.64 4.13
C THR A 323 7.95 1.10 4.92
N VAL A 324 7.87 2.41 5.15
CA VAL A 324 6.70 3.13 5.64
C VAL A 324 6.22 4.04 4.51
N MET A 325 4.93 3.96 4.20
CA MET A 325 4.32 4.86 3.23
C MET A 325 3.85 6.13 3.92
N PHE A 326 4.32 7.29 3.47
CA PHE A 326 3.75 8.58 3.87
C PHE A 326 2.89 9.13 2.73
N ARG A 327 1.66 9.53 3.08
CA ARG A 327 0.66 10.09 2.16
C ARG A 327 0.31 11.51 2.58
N LEU A 328 0.35 12.44 1.64
CA LEU A 328 -0.21 13.77 1.84
C LEU A 328 -1.70 13.76 1.49
N CYS A 329 -2.54 14.07 2.47
CA CYS A 329 -3.95 14.38 2.26
C CYS A 329 -4.15 15.89 2.35
N THR A 330 -4.55 16.48 1.22
CA THR A 330 -4.86 17.92 1.13
C THR A 330 -6.36 18.21 1.23
N HIS A 331 -7.19 17.17 1.39
CA HIS A 331 -8.63 17.34 1.53
C HIS A 331 -8.94 17.91 2.91
N GLU A 332 -9.88 18.85 2.92
CA GLU A 332 -10.57 19.20 4.16
C GLU A 332 -11.50 18.03 4.45
N GLN A 333 -11.21 17.25 5.49
CA GLN A 333 -12.18 16.26 5.94
C GLN A 333 -13.40 17.04 6.43
N ASP A 334 -14.53 16.84 5.78
CA ASP A 334 -15.83 17.29 6.27
C ASP A 334 -16.16 16.39 7.46
N GLU A 335 -16.19 16.92 8.68
CA GLU A 335 -16.45 16.15 9.92
C GLU A 335 -17.77 15.35 9.82
N ASP A 336 -18.70 15.81 8.98
CA ASP A 336 -19.99 15.19 8.68
C ASP A 336 -19.89 13.85 7.92
N LEU A 337 -18.86 13.63 7.10
CA LEU A 337 -18.72 12.40 6.31
C LEU A 337 -18.28 11.20 7.16
N VAL A 338 -17.42 11.44 8.15
CA VAL A 338 -16.98 10.41 9.12
C VAL A 338 -18.13 10.04 10.05
N GLY A 339 -18.90 11.04 10.52
CA GLY A 339 -20.07 10.82 11.37
C GLY A 339 -21.22 10.07 10.67
N ARG A 340 -21.52 10.41 9.40
CA ARG A 340 -22.60 9.75 8.64
C ARG A 340 -22.25 8.31 8.25
N LYS A 341 -20.99 8.02 7.86
CA LYS A 341 -20.57 6.66 7.49
C LYS A 341 -20.35 5.73 8.69
N ALA A 342 -19.87 6.25 9.83
CA ALA A 342 -19.76 5.45 11.06
C ALA A 342 -21.14 4.98 11.57
N LEU A 343 -22.19 5.80 11.39
CA LEU A 343 -23.56 5.39 11.65
C LEU A 343 -24.02 4.29 10.69
N THR A 344 -23.74 4.39 9.38
CA THR A 344 -24.15 3.36 8.41
C THR A 344 -23.54 1.98 8.70
N ILE A 345 -22.27 1.93 9.14
CA ILE A 345 -21.57 0.68 9.52
C ILE A 345 -22.15 0.06 10.80
N SER A 346 -22.60 0.88 11.76
CA SER A 346 -23.31 0.39 12.96
C SER A 346 -24.65 -0.28 12.62
N TRP A 347 -25.35 0.22 11.60
CA TRP A 347 -26.65 -0.33 11.19
C TRP A 347 -26.50 -1.64 10.41
N SER A 348 -25.45 -1.81 9.59
CA SER A 348 -25.20 -3.06 8.85
C SER A 348 -24.70 -4.20 9.74
N LEU A 349 -23.86 -3.91 10.75
CA LEU A 349 -23.42 -4.91 11.73
C LEU A 349 -24.53 -5.33 12.71
N GLN A 350 -25.53 -4.47 12.97
CA GLN A 350 -26.69 -4.82 13.78
C GLN A 350 -27.77 -5.59 13.01
N SER A 351 -27.89 -5.44 11.69
CA SER A 351 -28.84 -6.21 10.89
C SER A 351 -28.46 -7.69 10.73
N ASP A 352 -27.16 -8.02 10.82
CA ASP A 352 -26.67 -9.40 10.73
C ASP A 352 -26.70 -10.15 12.07
N LEU A 353 -26.82 -9.43 13.19
CA LEU A 353 -27.02 -9.99 14.52
C LEU A 353 -28.51 -9.91 14.88
N GLY A 354 -29.31 -10.78 14.27
CA GLY A 354 -30.78 -10.86 14.36
C GLY A 354 -31.39 -10.57 15.73
N THR A 355 -31.51 -9.29 16.07
CA THR A 355 -32.21 -8.80 17.25
C THR A 355 -33.27 -7.83 16.76
N SER A 356 -34.52 -8.31 16.72
CA SER A 356 -35.65 -7.45 16.41
C SER A 356 -35.78 -6.40 17.51
N VAL A 357 -35.43 -5.16 17.21
CA VAL A 357 -35.83 -4.02 18.03
C VAL A 357 -36.91 -3.28 17.25
N THR A 358 -38.14 -3.40 17.75
CA THR A 358 -39.30 -2.65 17.27
C THR A 358 -39.03 -1.15 17.33
N ALA A 359 -39.13 -0.49 16.17
CA ALA A 359 -39.01 0.97 16.06
C ALA A 359 -40.17 1.68 16.79
N PRO A 360 -39.94 2.80 17.49
CA PRO A 360 -41.02 3.68 17.90
C PRO A 360 -41.48 4.53 16.72
N VAL A 361 -42.78 4.46 16.46
CA VAL A 361 -43.53 5.35 15.58
C VAL A 361 -43.43 6.78 16.11
N GLY A 362 -42.99 7.74 15.30
CA GLY A 362 -42.89 9.14 15.74
C GLY A 362 -42.53 10.17 14.66
N GLN A 363 -43.58 10.71 14.04
CA GLN A 363 -43.71 12.06 13.46
C GLN A 363 -42.97 12.41 12.15
N SER A 364 -43.77 12.35 11.09
CA SER A 364 -43.65 13.08 9.84
C SER A 364 -43.62 14.60 10.06
N HIS A 365 -42.56 15.27 9.61
CA HIS A 365 -42.62 16.70 9.29
C HIS A 365 -42.70 16.87 7.76
N GLN A 366 -43.79 17.49 7.34
CA GLN A 366 -44.08 17.91 5.97
C GLN A 366 -43.06 18.94 5.50
N LEU A 367 -42.46 18.72 4.33
CA LEU A 367 -41.78 19.75 3.54
C LEU A 367 -42.83 20.46 2.68
N SER A 368 -43.13 21.70 3.03
CA SER A 368 -43.86 22.63 2.17
C SER A 368 -42.92 23.21 1.12
N HIS A 369 -43.32 23.09 -0.15
CA HIS A 369 -42.81 23.86 -1.28
C HIS A 369 -42.96 25.37 -1.04
N ALA A 370 -41.94 26.16 -1.42
CA ALA A 370 -42.13 27.46 -2.06
C ALA A 370 -40.84 27.89 -2.80
N LEU A 371 -41.04 28.12 -4.11
CA LEU A 371 -40.39 29.00 -5.08
C LEU A 371 -39.02 29.63 -4.77
#